data_AF-A0A139DMS5-F1
#
_entry.id   AF-A0A139DMS5-F1
#
_cell.length_a   1.000
_cell.length_b   1.000
_cell.length_c   1.000
_cell.angle_alpha   90.00
_cell.angle_beta   90.00
_cell.angle_gamma   90.00
#
_symmetry.space_group_name_H-M   'P 1'
#
loop_
_entity.id
_entity.type
_entity.pdbx_description
1 polymer ?
#
loop_
_entity_poly.entity_id
_entity_poly.type
_entity_poly.pdbx_seq_one_letter_code
_entity_poly.pdbx_strand_id
1 'polypeptide(L)' 'MNYSFHPAAEAEFLESVGYYESKVPGLGGAFIEEFEALASLVGESPKAWQALTILHSGRFSAASRLQTGA' A
#
# COMPACT_ATOMS: atom_id res chain seq x y z
N MET A 1 1.75 -16.22 -10.89
CA MET A 1 2.63 -15.90 -9.75
C MET A 1 1.79 -16.08 -8.48
N ASN A 2 2.29 -16.73 -7.43
CA ASN A 2 1.52 -16.98 -6.21
C ASN A 2 1.80 -15.86 -5.20
N TYR A 3 0.79 -15.08 -4.81
CA TYR A 3 0.88 -14.16 -3.68
C TYR A 3 0.16 -14.77 -2.47
N SER A 4 0.51 -14.33 -1.28
CA SER A 4 -0.15 -14.72 -0.04
C SER A 4 -0.46 -13.49 0.77
N PHE A 5 -1.65 -13.42 1.35
CA PHE A 5 -1.99 -12.32 2.24
C PHE A 5 -1.19 -12.41 3.55
N HIS A 6 -0.80 -11.25 4.06
CA HIS A 6 -0.57 -11.10 5.48
C HIS A 6 -1.95 -11.12 6.20
N PRO A 7 -2.12 -11.75 7.38
CA PRO A 7 -3.44 -11.90 8.01
C PRO A 7 -4.19 -10.58 8.22
N ALA A 8 -3.47 -9.51 8.58
CA ALA A 8 -4.07 -8.18 8.71
C ALA A 8 -4.58 -7.62 7.37
N ALA A 9 -3.89 -7.91 6.26
CA ALA A 9 -4.30 -7.46 4.93
C ALA A 9 -5.49 -8.27 4.40
N GLU A 10 -5.57 -9.56 4.72
CA GLU A 10 -6.74 -10.39 4.41
C GLU A 10 -7.99 -9.88 5.14
N ALA A 11 -7.86 -9.54 6.42
CA ALA A 11 -8.96 -8.97 7.20
C ALA A 11 -9.44 -7.64 6.61
N GLU A 12 -8.52 -6.72 6.27
CA GLU A 12 -8.84 -5.43 5.64
C GLU A 12 -9.50 -5.60 4.26
N PHE A 13 -9.03 -6.56 3.47
CA PHE A 13 -9.62 -6.90 2.18
C PHE A 13 -11.06 -7.38 2.34
N LEU A 14 -11.32 -8.34 3.24
CA LEU A 14 -12.67 -8.88 3.48
C LEU A 14 -13.62 -7.84 4.08
N GLU A 15 -13.13 -6.96 4.96
CA GLU A 15 -13.90 -5.82 5.46
C GLU A 15 -14.31 -4.89 4.31
N SER A 16 -13.39 -4.58 3.40
CA SER A 16 -13.65 -3.74 2.23
C SER A 16 -14.68 -4.38 1.28
N VAL A 17 -14.55 -5.68 0.99
CA VAL A 17 -15.52 -6.45 0.21
C VAL A 17 -16.93 -6.34 0.83
N GLY A 18 -17.04 -6.61 2.13
CA GLY A 18 -18.31 -6.55 2.84
C GLY A 18 -18.90 -5.13 2.85
N TYR A 19 -18.07 -4.11 3.02
CA TYR A 19 -18.48 -2.72 2.95
C TYR A 19 -19.08 -2.39 1.58
N TYR A 20 -18.37 -2.68 0.48
CA TYR A 20 -18.85 -2.36 -0.86
C TYR A 20 -20.12 -3.11 -1.24
N GLU A 21 -20.22 -4.40 -0.90
CA GLU A 21 -21.44 -5.19 -1.10
C GLU A 21 -22.64 -4.61 -0.35
N SER A 22 -22.42 -4.10 0.88
CA SER A 22 -23.45 -3.45 1.67
C SER A 22 -23.98 -2.14 1.06
N LYS A 23 -23.18 -1.48 0.20
CA LYS A 23 -23.57 -0.23 -0.47
C LYS A 23 -24.38 -0.48 -1.73
N VAL A 24 -23.94 -1.42 -2.56
CA VAL A 24 -24.59 -1.78 -3.81
C VAL A 24 -24.45 -3.29 -4.00
N PRO A 25 -25.57 -4.04 -4.12
CA PRO A 25 -25.50 -5.47 -4.39
C PRO A 25 -24.65 -5.78 -5.63
N GLY A 26 -23.69 -6.69 -5.48
CA GLY A 26 -22.73 -7.10 -6.50
C GLY A 26 -21.44 -6.27 -6.56
N LEU A 27 -21.36 -5.12 -5.87
CA LEU A 27 -20.16 -4.28 -5.91
C LEU A 27 -18.98 -4.89 -5.14
N GLY A 28 -19.24 -5.70 -4.10
CA GLY A 28 -18.19 -6.44 -3.42
C GLY A 28 -17.54 -7.48 -4.34
N GLY A 29 -18.35 -8.16 -5.15
CA GLY A 29 -17.86 -9.07 -6.19
C GLY A 29 -17.00 -8.37 -7.24
N ALA A 30 -17.47 -7.26 -7.78
CA ALA A 30 -16.70 -6.46 -8.75
C ALA A 30 -15.37 -5.95 -8.16
N PHE A 31 -15.36 -5.60 -6.87
CA PHE A 31 -14.12 -5.20 -6.18
C PHE A 31 -13.11 -6.35 -6.07
N ILE A 32 -13.56 -7.59 -5.82
CA ILE A 32 -12.68 -8.78 -5.81
C ILE A 32 -12.03 -8.96 -7.18
N GLU A 33 -12.82 -8.90 -8.26
CA GLU A 33 -12.33 -9.09 -9.63
C GLU A 33 -11.22 -8.08 -9.98
N GLU A 34 -11.44 -6.80 -9.67
CA GLU A 34 -10.45 -5.74 -9.92
C GLU A 34 -9.19 -5.91 -9.04
N PHE A 35 -9.36 -6.33 -7.78
CA PHE A 35 -8.24 -6.61 -6.89
C PHE A 35 -7.37 -7.76 -7.42
N GLU A 36 -7.98 -8.87 -7.85
CA GLU A 36 -7.27 -10.03 -8.40
C GLU A 36 -6.55 -9.71 -9.70
N ALA A 37 -7.17 -8.90 -10.58
CA ALA A 37 -6.55 -8.40 -11.79
C ALA A 37 -5.30 -7.55 -11.48
N LEU A 38 -5.42 -6.64 -10.50
CA LEU A 38 -4.29 -5.82 -10.06
C LEU A 38 -3.19 -6.65 -9.39
N ALA A 39 -3.52 -7.60 -8.52
CA ALA A 39 -2.56 -8.49 -7.88
C ALA A 39 -1.79 -9.32 -8.92
N SER A 40 -2.48 -9.78 -9.97
CA SER A 40 -1.85 -10.47 -11.10
C SER A 40 -0.86 -9.56 -11.83
N LEU A 41 -1.27 -8.34 -12.17
CA LEU A 41 -0.39 -7.37 -12.85
C LEU A 41 0.84 -7.00 -12.00
N VAL A 42 0.67 -6.83 -10.69
CA VAL A 42 1.79 -6.60 -9.75
C VAL A 42 2.73 -7.79 -9.73
N GLY A 43 2.20 -9.02 -9.74
CA GLY A 43 3.00 -10.24 -9.81
C GLY A 43 3.77 -10.39 -11.13
N GLU A 44 3.19 -9.94 -12.25
CA GLU A 44 3.83 -9.95 -13.57
C GLU A 44 4.91 -8.87 -13.71
N SER A 45 4.67 -7.70 -13.12
CA SER A 45 5.55 -6.53 -13.24
C SER A 45 5.90 -5.91 -11.88
N PRO A 46 6.60 -6.61 -10.97
CA PRO A 46 6.82 -6.17 -9.59
C PRO A 46 7.64 -4.88 -9.44
N LYS A 47 8.29 -4.42 -10.51
CA LYS A 47 9.07 -3.17 -10.56
C LYS A 47 8.34 -2.01 -11.23
N ALA A 48 7.11 -2.21 -11.72
CA ALA A 48 6.35 -1.16 -12.40
C ALA A 48 5.77 -0.11 -11.44
N TRP A 49 5.72 -0.41 -10.13
CA TRP A 49 5.26 0.51 -9.10
C TRP A 49 6.42 1.14 -8.35
N GLN A 50 6.16 2.32 -7.78
CA GLN A 50 7.14 3.04 -6.98
C GLN A 50 7.47 2.24 -5.72
N ALA A 51 8.75 1.95 -5.52
CA ALA A 51 9.21 1.42 -4.25
C ALA A 51 9.02 2.50 -3.18
N LEU A 52 8.08 2.27 -2.25
CA LEU A 52 7.89 3.17 -1.13
C LEU A 52 9.09 3.03 -0.18
N THR A 53 10.08 3.90 -0.34
CA THR A 53 11.12 4.07 0.67
C THR A 53 10.54 4.95 1.76
N ILE A 54 10.17 4.37 2.90
CA ILE A 54 9.84 5.16 4.08
C ILE A 54 11.13 5.84 4.54
N LEU A 55 11.29 7.12 4.19
CA LEU A 55 12.30 7.98 4.79
C LEU A 55 11.91 8.14 6.26
N HIS A 56 12.46 7.29 7.13
CA HIS A 56 12.48 7.57 8.56
C HIS A 56 13.42 8.78 8.73
N SER A 57 12.89 10.00 8.61
CA SER A 57 13.62 11.26 8.82
C SER A 57 13.90 11.46 10.31
N GLY A 58 14.68 10.56 10.91
CA GLY A 58 15.23 10.67 12.24
C GLY A 58 16.45 11.59 12.29
N ARG A 59 16.35 12.84 11.86
CA ARG A 59 17.34 13.89 12.20
C ARG A 59 16.64 15.18 12.63
N PHE A 60 16.17 15.20 13.87
CA PHE A 60 16.24 16.41 14.67
C PHE A 60 17.69 16.58 15.11
N SER A 61 18.41 17.54 14.53
CA SER A 61 19.61 18.11 15.13
C SER A 61 19.54 19.62 14.98
N ALA A 62 19.04 20.27 16.04
CA ALA A 62 19.30 21.67 16.28
C ALA A 62 20.79 21.83 16.58
N ALA A 63 21.60 22.06 15.54
CA ALA A 63 22.96 22.55 15.69
C ALA A 63 23.01 23.93 15.02
N SER A 64 23.03 24.92 15.90
CA SER A 64 23.06 26.36 15.67
C SER A 64 24.05 26.81 14.58
N ARG A 65 23.60 27.79 13.82
CA ARG A 65 24.42 28.64 12.95
C ARG A 65 25.31 29.54 13.83
N LEU A 66 26.62 29.31 13.83
CA LEU A 66 27.68 30.33 14.05
C LEU A 66 28.87 29.91 13.17
N GLN A 67 29.17 30.61 12.06
CA GLN A 67 30.26 31.61 11.97
C GLN A 67 31.62 31.00 12.37
N THR A 68 32.59 30.80 11.49
CA THR A 68 33.59 31.77 10.95
C THR A 68 34.52 30.90 10.07
N GLY A 69 34.91 31.19 8.82
CA GLY A 69 35.72 32.32 8.38
C GLY A 69 37.21 32.04 8.59
N ALA A 70 37.90 31.54 7.55
CA ALA A 70 39.33 31.70 7.17
C ALA A 70 39.78 30.51 6.32
#